data_AF-A0A535BLB0-F1
#
_entry.id   AF-A0A535BLB0-F1
#
_cell.length_a   1.000
_cell.length_b   1.000
_cell.length_c   1.000
_cell.angle_alpha   90.00
_cell.angle_beta   90.00
_cell.angle_gamma   90.00
#
_symmetry.space_group_name_H-M   'P 1'
#
loop_
_entity.id
_entity.type
_entity.pdbx_description
1 polymer ?
#
loop_
_entity_poly.entity_id
_entity_poly.type
_entity_poly.pdbx_seq_one_letter_code
_entity_poly.pdbx_strand_id
1 'polypeptide(L)' 'MDMDFYCSQVLSGRTSVGVVMETANVLAFHHTRPSFQTHIVVIPRRHVLSLIDPSWSDD' A
#
# COMPACT_ATOMS: atom_id res chain seq x y z
N MET A 1 2.45 -11.68 -9.49
CA MET A 1 2.36 -10.98 -8.18
C MET A 1 3.67 -10.30 -7.77
N ASP A 2 4.80 -10.58 -8.44
CA ASP A 2 6.11 -9.95 -8.17
C ASP A 2 6.33 -8.56 -8.81
N MET A 3 5.39 -8.00 -9.57
CA MET A 3 5.59 -6.73 -10.28
C MET A 3 5.07 -5.49 -9.55
N ASP A 4 4.25 -5.66 -8.50
CA ASP A 4 3.73 -4.50 -7.77
C ASP A 4 4.75 -4.04 -6.71
N PHE A 5 5.12 -2.76 -6.76
CA PHE A 5 6.02 -2.14 -5.80
C PHE A 5 5.51 -2.30 -4.35
N TYR A 6 4.22 -2.09 -4.11
CA TYR A 6 3.65 -2.16 -2.78
C TYR A 6 3.71 -3.58 -2.20
N CYS A 7 3.47 -4.61 -3.00
CA CYS A 7 3.60 -6.00 -2.55
C CYS A 7 5.07 -6.39 -2.34
N SER A 8 5.92 -6.14 -3.34
CA SER A 8 7.30 -6.64 -3.37
C SER A 8 8.26 -5.87 -2.46
N GLN A 9 7.98 -4.59 -2.19
CA GLN A 9 8.86 -3.71 -1.41
C GLN A 9 8.27 -3.32 -0.06
N VAL A 10 7.05 -2.79 -0.05
CA VAL A 10 6.46 -2.18 1.15
C VAL A 10 5.93 -3.26 2.10
N LEU A 11 4.98 -4.10 1.63
CA LEU A 11 4.36 -5.13 2.45
C LEU A 11 5.33 -6.28 2.80
N SER A 12 6.35 -6.52 1.97
CA SER A 12 7.40 -7.52 2.24
C SER A 12 8.46 -7.02 3.23
N GLY A 13 8.44 -5.74 3.60
CA GLY A 13 9.42 -5.11 4.49
C GLY A 13 10.80 -4.86 3.86
N ARG A 14 10.98 -5.06 2.54
CA ARG A 14 12.27 -4.81 1.86
C ARG A 14 12.60 -3.33 1.75
N THR A 15 11.59 -2.47 1.67
CA THR A 15 11.74 -1.01 1.74
C THR A 15 11.18 -0.52 3.06
N SER A 16 12.06 0.05 3.90
CA SER A 16 11.64 0.73 5.13
C SER A 16 10.84 1.99 4.79
N VAL A 17 9.65 2.11 5.35
CA VAL A 17 8.76 3.27 5.17
C VAL A 17 8.37 3.86 6.52
N GLY A 18 8.15 5.18 6.56
CA GLY A 18 7.62 5.85 7.75
C GLY A 18 6.13 5.57 7.89
N VAL A 19 5.77 4.58 8.71
CA VAL A 19 4.38 4.19 8.97
C VAL A 19 3.67 5.29 9.75
N VAL A 20 2.52 5.71 9.22
CA VAL A 20 1.61 6.65 9.88
C VAL A 20 0.55 5.89 10.67
N MET A 21 -0.01 4.84 10.08
CA MET A 21 -1.02 3.99 10.69
C MET A 21 -1.04 2.62 10.02
N GLU A 22 -1.27 1.59 10.81
CA GLU A 22 -1.47 0.22 10.36
C GLU A 22 -2.74 -0.34 10.97
N THR A 23 -3.58 -0.97 10.15
CA THR A 23 -4.78 -1.68 10.60
C THR A 23 -4.79 -3.09 10.01
N ALA A 24 -5.81 -3.87 10.33
CA ALA A 24 -6.02 -5.19 9.73
C ALA A 24 -6.12 -5.15 8.20
N ASN A 25 -6.67 -4.06 7.63
CA ASN A 25 -7.00 -4.00 6.21
C ASN A 25 -6.08 -3.08 5.40
N VAL A 26 -5.47 -2.07 6.04
CA VAL A 26 -4.69 -1.05 5.34
C VAL A 26 -3.36 -0.74 6.02
N LEU A 27 -2.44 -0.19 5.22
CA LEU A 27 -1.20 0.42 5.68
C LEU A 27 -1.11 1.83 5.10
N ALA A 28 -0.91 2.82 5.96
CA ALA A 28 -0.65 4.21 5.60
C ALA A 28 0.79 4.60 5.93
N PHE A 29 1.51 5.18 4.97
CA PHE A 29 2.93 5.54 5.14
C PHE A 29 3.34 6.74 4.28
N HIS A 30 4.44 7.39 4.65
CA HIS A 30 5.01 8.48 3.86
C HIS A 30 5.61 7.97 2.53
N HIS A 31 5.20 8.56 1.40
CA HIS A 31 5.71 8.20 0.08
C HIS A 31 7.25 8.35 0.03
N THR A 32 7.96 7.34 -0.47
CA THR A 32 9.44 7.30 -0.49
C THR A 32 10.06 8.37 -1.40
N ARG A 33 9.27 8.90 -2.34
CA ARG A 33 9.64 9.98 -3.25
C ARG A 33 8.52 11.04 -3.32
N PRO A 34 8.38 11.91 -2.31
CA PRO A 34 7.21 12.77 -2.17
C PRO A 34 7.23 13.97 -3.13
N SER A 35 6.10 14.27 -3.77
CA SER A 35 5.89 15.48 -4.59
C SER A 35 5.41 16.71 -3.79
N PHE A 36 5.06 16.53 -2.52
CA PHE A 36 4.55 17.58 -1.61
C PHE A 36 5.16 17.41 -0.22
N GLN A 37 5.11 18.46 0.61
CA GLN A 37 5.66 18.44 1.97
C GLN A 37 5.11 17.28 2.82
N THR A 38 3.82 16.96 2.67
CA THR A 38 3.20 15.77 3.26
C THR A 38 2.53 14.97 2.16
N HIS A 39 3.06 13.78 1.88
CA HIS A 39 2.50 12.85 0.91
C HIS A 39 2.40 11.47 1.55
N ILE A 40 1.18 11.08 1.92
CA ILE A 40 0.87 9.79 2.53
C ILE A 40 0.21 8.91 1.47
N VAL A 41 0.67 7.67 1.35
CA VAL A 41 0.03 6.62 0.56
C VAL A 41 -0.73 5.72 1.50
N VAL A 42 -1.95 5.35 1.14
CA VAL A 42 -2.74 4.32 1.84
C VAL A 42 -2.94 3.16 0.87
N ILE A 43 -2.48 1.98 1.27
CA ILE A 43 -2.60 0.75 0.47
C ILE A 43 -3.42 -0.30 1.23
N PRO A 44 -4.19 -1.15 0.53
CA PRO A 44 -4.73 -2.36 1.12
C PRO A 44 -3.62 -3.37 1.42
N ARG A 45 -3.83 -4.21 2.45
CA ARG A 45 -2.92 -5.34 2.74
C ARG A 45 -3.06 -6.50 1.76
N ARG A 46 -4.22 -6.60 1.10
CA ARG A 46 -4.48 -7.54 0.02
C ARG A 46 -4.19 -6.87 -1.32
N HIS A 47 -3.62 -7.63 -2.26
CA HIS A 47 -3.42 -7.12 -3.61
C HIS A 47 -4.77 -6.95 -4.33
N VAL A 48 -4.93 -5.82 -5.01
CA VAL A 48 -6.14 -5.44 -5.76
C VAL A 48 -5.67 -4.93 -7.10
N LEU A 49 -6.22 -5.47 -8.19
CA LEU A 49 -5.81 -5.05 -9.54
C LEU A 49 -6.29 -3.63 -9.85
N SER A 50 -7.51 -3.30 -9.44
CA SER A 50 -8.11 -1.98 -9.62
C SER A 50 -9.27 -1.76 -8.66
N LEU A 51 -9.67 -0.51 -8.44
CA LEU A 51 -10.84 -0.17 -7.61
C LEU A 51 -12.17 -0.70 -8.16
N ILE A 52 -12.22 -1.05 -9.44
CA ILE A 52 -13.43 -1.56 -10.12
C ILE A 52 -13.36 -3.08 -10.33
N ASP A 53 -12.40 -3.76 -9.70
CA ASP A 53 -12.25 -5.20 -9.82
C ASP A 53 -13.42 -5.92 -9.11
N PRO A 54 -14.28 -6.64 -9.85
CA PRO A 54 -15.45 -7.29 -9.28
C PRO A 54 -15.10 -8.51 -8.41
N SER A 55 -13.86 -9.02 -8.50
CA SER A 55 -13.38 -10.09 -7.61
C SER A 55 -13.05 -9.58 -6.19
N TRP A 56 -13.04 -8.25 -6.02
CA TRP A 56 -12.87 -7.59 -4.75
C TRP A 56 -14.24 -7.31 -4.11
N SER A 57 -14.80 -8.29 -3.43
CA SER A 57 -15.97 -8.14 -2.57
C SER A 57 -15.57 -8.05 -1.10
N ASP A 58 -16.26 -7.19 -0.36
CA ASP A 58 -16.30 -7.23 1.11
C ASP A 58 -17.19 -8.43 1.50
N ASP A 59 -16.64 -9.64 1.42
CA ASP A 59 -17.26 -10.81 2.07
C ASP A 59 -17.13 -10.72 3.60
#